data_AF-A0A7X6Z3N6-F1
#
_entry.id   AF-A0A7X6Z3N6-F1
#
_cell.length_a   1.000
_cell.length_b   1.000
_cell.length_c   1.000
_cell.angle_alpha   90.00
_cell.angle_beta   90.00
_cell.angle_gamma   90.00
#
_symmetry.space_group_name_H-M   'P 1'
#
loop_
_entity.id
_entity.type
_entity.pdbx_description
1 polymer ?
#
loop_
_entity_poly.entity_id
_entity_poly.type
_entity_poly.pdbx_seq_one_letter_code
_entity_poly.pdbx_strand_id
1 'polypeptide(L)'
;MTEKELLAQGYRKYKGKDIDVYFSLEKCNHIGVCSRENELVFDPSNRPWIMVDKASVDEVIRVVRECPTGALKYKLKDETQTKPD
;
A
#
# COMPACT_ATOMS: atom_id res chain seq x y z
N MET A 1 -1.06 -13.75 5.43
CA MET A 1 -1.88 -12.72 6.07
C MET A 1 -3.12 -12.51 5.22
N THR A 2 -4.29 -12.83 5.76
CA THR A 2 -5.57 -12.56 5.12
C THR A 2 -5.94 -11.09 5.30
N GLU A 3 -6.88 -10.61 4.48
CA GLU A 3 -7.44 -9.27 4.67
C GLU A 3 -8.05 -9.13 6.07
N LYS A 4 -8.80 -10.15 6.51
CA LYS A 4 -9.48 -10.18 7.80
C LYS A 4 -8.51 -9.97 8.97
N GLU A 5 -7.34 -10.60 8.92
CA GLU A 5 -6.30 -10.43 9.94
C GLU A 5 -5.71 -9.02 9.95
N LEU A 6 -5.47 -8.41 8.79
CA LEU A 6 -4.96 -7.04 8.69
C LEU A 6 -5.95 -6.04 9.28
N LEU A 7 -7.24 -6.18 8.94
CA LEU A 7 -8.29 -5.33 9.49
C LEU A 7 -8.43 -5.50 11.02
N ALA A 8 -8.34 -6.74 11.52
CA ALA A 8 -8.37 -7.02 12.96
C ALA A 8 -7.17 -6.43 13.72
N GLN A 9 -6.02 -6.27 13.06
CA GLN A 9 -4.83 -5.60 13.60
C GLN A 9 -4.86 -4.06 13.47
N GLY A 10 -6.00 -3.47 13.11
CA GLY A 10 -6.16 -2.01 13.02
C GLY A 10 -5.60 -1.40 11.74
N TYR A 11 -5.29 -2.21 10.71
CA TYR A 11 -4.92 -1.64 9.42
C TYR A 11 -6.14 -1.10 8.69
N ARG A 12 -6.02 0.12 8.17
CA ARG A 12 -6.98 0.72 7.26
C ARG A 12 -6.69 0.28 5.83
N LYS A 13 -7.71 -0.24 5.15
CA LYS A 13 -7.65 -0.66 3.75
C LYS A 13 -7.82 0.52 2.79
N TYR A 14 -6.98 0.56 1.77
CA TYR A 14 -7.01 1.44 0.61
C TYR A 14 -7.14 0.55 -0.62
N LYS A 15 -8.27 0.68 -1.31
CA LYS A 15 -8.60 -0.16 -2.46
C LYS A 15 -7.96 0.42 -3.71
N GLY A 16 -7.19 -0.40 -4.43
CA GLY A 16 -6.81 -0.17 -5.82
C GLY A 16 -7.50 -1.18 -6.75
N LYS A 17 -7.25 -1.11 -8.05
CA LYS A 17 -7.81 -2.02 -9.06
C LYS A 17 -7.19 -3.41 -8.98
N ASP A 18 -5.86 -3.48 -9.01
CA ASP A 18 -5.09 -4.73 -9.06
C ASP A 18 -4.42 -5.08 -7.71
N ILE A 19 -4.32 -4.10 -6.82
CA ILE A 19 -3.65 -4.22 -5.53
C ILE A 19 -4.40 -3.41 -4.47
N ASP A 20 -4.52 -3.97 -3.28
CA ASP A 20 -4.98 -3.29 -2.08
C ASP A 20 -3.78 -2.94 -1.20
N VAL A 21 -3.77 -1.72 -0.65
CA VAL A 21 -2.77 -1.27 0.32
C VAL A 21 -3.43 -1.17 1.69
N TYR A 22 -2.70 -1.56 2.73
CA TYR A 22 -3.15 -1.54 4.11
C TYR A 22 -2.17 -0.71 4.91
N PHE A 23 -2.69 0.23 5.69
CA PHE A 23 -1.90 1.14 6.51
C PHE A 23 -2.31 1.10 7.98
N SER A 24 -1.34 0.97 8.88
CA SER A 24 -1.55 1.07 10.33
C SER A 24 -0.92 2.36 10.85
N LEU A 25 -1.76 3.23 11.43
CA LEU A 25 -1.30 4.47 12.06
C LEU A 25 -0.45 4.19 13.30
N GLU A 26 -0.84 3.19 14.10
CA GLU A 26 -0.15 2.81 15.33
C GLU A 26 1.29 2.33 15.09
N LYS A 27 1.56 1.75 13.92
CA LYS A 27 2.91 1.29 13.53
C LYS A 27 3.69 2.34 12.75
N CYS A 28 3.06 3.42 12.31
CA CYS A 28 3.72 4.43 11.48
C CYS A 28 4.52 5.40 12.36
N ASN A 29 5.83 5.49 12.15
CA ASN A 29 6.68 6.49 12.84
C ASN A 29 6.96 7.74 11.97
N HIS A 30 6.18 7.97 10.91
CA HIS A 30 6.26 9.16 10.04
C HIS A 30 7.67 9.48 9.48
N ILE A 31 8.50 8.45 9.24
CA ILE A 31 9.86 8.59 8.69
C ILE A 31 9.83 9.24 7.28
N GLY A 32 8.71 9.10 6.57
CA GLY A 32 8.47 9.78 5.29
C GLY A 32 9.01 9.06 4.06
N VAL A 33 9.53 7.83 4.19
CA VAL A 33 10.02 7.03 3.05
C VAL A 33 8.93 6.87 1.99
N CYS A 34 7.71 6.47 2.38
CA CYS A 34 6.64 6.23 1.41
C CYS A 34 6.26 7.46 0.57
N SER A 35 6.16 8.63 1.20
CA SER A 35 5.85 9.88 0.49
C SER A 35 7.01 10.42 -0.35
N ARG A 36 8.26 10.15 0.06
CA ARG A 36 9.46 10.57 -0.70
C ARG A 36 9.69 9.68 -1.92
N GLU A 37 9.48 8.37 -1.78
CA GLU A 37 9.65 7.41 -2.86
C GLU A 37 8.53 7.53 -3.90
N ASN A 38 7.30 7.79 -3.47
CA ASN A 38 6.18 7.94 -4.40
C ASN A 38 5.07 8.84 -3.84
N GLU A 39 5.22 10.15 -4.00
CA GLU A 39 4.22 11.15 -3.60
C GLU A 39 2.89 11.02 -4.38
N LEU A 40 2.92 10.47 -5.59
CA LEU A 40 1.71 10.27 -6.39
C LEU A 40 0.77 9.25 -5.72
N VAL A 41 1.34 8.25 -5.04
CA VAL A 41 0.59 7.24 -4.30
C VAL A 41 0.39 7.64 -2.84
N PHE A 42 1.42 8.14 -2.16
CA PHE A 42 1.42 8.41 -0.71
C PHE A 42 1.56 9.90 -0.40
N ASP A 43 0.47 10.65 -0.53
CA ASP A 43 0.47 12.09 -0.24
C ASP A 43 -0.35 12.43 1.01
N PRO A 44 0.29 12.78 2.15
CA PRO A 44 -0.40 13.14 3.39
C PRO A 44 -1.30 14.40 3.27
N SER A 45 -1.07 15.22 2.24
CA SER A 45 -1.85 16.43 1.96
C SER A 45 -3.19 16.13 1.25
N ASN A 46 -3.30 14.97 0.60
CA ASN A 46 -4.50 14.54 -0.11
C ASN A 46 -5.49 13.76 0.78
N ARG A 47 -6.74 13.67 0.31
CA ARG A 47 -7.80 12.85 0.91
C ARG A 47 -8.57 12.13 -0.22
N PRO A 48 -8.44 10.80 -0.35
CA PRO A 48 -7.59 9.89 0.45
C PRO A 48 -6.09 10.17 0.25
N TRP A 49 -5.30 9.94 1.30
CA TRP A 49 -3.84 10.18 1.27
C TRP A 49 -3.05 9.04 0.63
N ILE A 50 -3.65 7.85 0.48
CA ILE A 50 -3.10 6.75 -0.32
C ILE A 50 -3.97 6.56 -1.56
N MET A 51 -3.41 6.80 -2.73
CA MET A 51 -4.03 6.66 -4.05
C MET A 51 -3.36 5.52 -4.83
N VAL A 52 -3.79 4.30 -4.54
CA VAL A 52 -3.13 3.07 -5.03
C VAL A 52 -3.02 3.01 -6.55
N ASP A 53 -4.03 3.51 -7.26
CA ASP A 53 -4.12 3.46 -8.74
C ASP A 53 -3.32 4.56 -9.46
N LYS A 54 -2.55 5.39 -8.76
CA LYS A 54 -1.73 6.45 -9.38
C LYS A 54 -0.34 5.99 -9.80
N ALA A 55 0.03 4.74 -9.51
CA ALA A 55 1.27 4.13 -9.99
C ALA A 55 1.03 2.67 -10.38
N SER A 56 2.03 2.07 -11.04
CA SER A 56 2.03 0.64 -11.34
C SER A 56 2.07 -0.20 -10.07
N VAL A 57 1.51 -1.41 -10.15
CA VAL A 57 1.51 -2.38 -9.03
C VAL A 57 2.92 -2.60 -8.47
N ASP A 58 3.93 -2.73 -9.34
CA ASP A 58 5.32 -2.95 -8.93
C ASP A 58 5.88 -1.79 -8.08
N GLU A 59 5.65 -0.54 -8.51
CA GLU A 59 6.05 0.65 -7.78
C GLU A 59 5.38 0.72 -6.40
N VAL A 60 4.08 0.42 -6.33
CA VAL A 60 3.36 0.36 -5.05
C VAL A 60 3.97 -0.71 -4.14
N ILE A 61 4.28 -1.90 -4.67
CA ILE A 61 4.91 -2.99 -3.91
C ILE A 61 6.29 -2.57 -3.42
N ARG A 62 7.11 -1.95 -4.27
CA ARG A 62 8.46 -1.47 -3.93
C ARG A 62 8.40 -0.53 -2.73
N VAL A 63 7.59 0.52 -2.81
CA VAL A 63 7.45 1.54 -1.76
C VAL A 63 6.91 0.94 -0.46
N VAL A 64 5.94 0.02 -0.56
CA VAL A 64 5.40 -0.67 0.62
C VAL A 64 6.46 -1.54 1.31
N ARG A 65 7.36 -2.19 0.55
CA ARG A 65 8.46 -3.01 1.09
C ARG A 65 9.54 -2.18 1.76
N GLU A 66 9.73 -0.94 1.34
CA GLU A 66 10.70 -0.01 1.93
C GLU A 66 10.23 0.55 3.29
N CYS A 67 8.99 0.29 3.71
CA CYS A 67 8.49 0.70 5.02
C CYS A 67 9.16 -0.10 6.16
N PRO A 68 10.07 0.49 6.95
CA PRO A 68 10.87 -0.26 7.92
C PRO A 68 10.06 -0.70 9.14
N THR A 69 8.96 -0.02 9.46
CA THR A 69 8.11 -0.32 10.61
C THR A 69 7.03 -1.35 10.31
N GLY A 70 6.86 -1.75 9.04
CA GLY A 70 5.76 -2.61 8.62
C GLY A 70 4.37 -1.98 8.76
N ALA A 71 4.29 -0.65 8.85
CA ALA A 71 3.04 0.11 8.85
C ALA A 71 2.28 -0.04 7.53
N LEU A 72 2.99 -0.28 6.43
CA LEU A 72 2.40 -0.59 5.14
C LEU A 72 2.43 -2.09 4.86
N LYS A 73 1.31 -2.60 4.33
CA LYS A 73 1.16 -3.96 3.79
C LYS A 73 0.38 -3.87 2.49
N TYR A 74 0.50 -4.89 1.64
CA TYR A 74 -0.27 -4.96 0.41
C TYR A 74 -0.88 -6.35 0.21
N LYS A 75 -1.91 -6.41 -0.63
CA LYS A 75 -2.48 -7.66 -1.12
C LYS A 75 -2.84 -7.49 -2.59
N LEU A 76 -2.33 -8.38 -3.42
CA LEU A 76 -2.74 -8.45 -4.81
C LEU A 76 -4.17 -8.96 -4.90
N LYS A 77 -4.96 -8.35 -5.77
CA LYS A 77 -6.24 -8.89 -6.19
C LYS A 77 -5.95 -9.85 -7.30
N ASP A 78 -6.31 -11.10 -7.09
CA ASP A 78 -6.04 -12.14 -8.05
C ASP A 78 -6.96 -11.94 -9.25
N GLU A 79 -6.44 -11.34 -10.31
CA GLU A 79 -7.00 -11.44 -11.65
C GLU A 79 -5.86 -11.43 -12.68
N THR A 80 -5.42 -12.65 -13.04
CA THR A 80 -4.53 -13.03 -14.17
C THR A 80 -3.02 -12.80 -13.94
N GLN A 81 -2.14 -13.80 -14.02
CA GLN A 81 -1.83 -14.59 -15.22
C GLN A 81 -1.59 -13.71 -16.45
N THR A 82 -0.61 -12.82 -16.41
CA THR A 82 0.20 -12.56 -17.62
C THR A 82 1.41 -13.49 -17.56
N LYS A 83 1.26 -14.68 -18.14
CA LYS A 83 2.40 -15.30 -18.82
C LYS A 83 2.76 -14.35 -19.98
N PRO A 84 3.97 -13.77 -20.02
CA PRO A 84 4.52 -13.38 -21.30
C PRO A 84 4.85 -14.67 -22.07
N ASP A 85 4.51 -14.68 -23.35
CA ASP A 85 4.85 -15.69 -24.36
C ASP A 85 6.36 -15.99 -24.40
#